data_AF-A0A1Y2XFM3-F1
#
_entry.id   AF-A0A1Y2XFM3-F1
#
_cell.length_a   1.000
_cell.length_b   1.000
_cell.length_c   1.000
_cell.angle_alpha   90.00
_cell.angle_beta   90.00
_cell.angle_gamma   90.00
#
_symmetry.space_group_name_H-M   'P 1'
#
loop_
_entity.id
_entity.type
_entity.pdbx_description
1 polymer ?
#
loop_
_entity_poly.entity_id
_entity_poly.type
_entity_poly.pdbx_seq_one_letter_code
_entity_poly.pdbx_strand_id
1 'polypeptide(L)'
;MLILHRNSTRSINELDLNYVMENGRRYCGSYYMPNDDDEQVRLQLMNQVYLKTFDGELTSVPLEAPTHILDIGTAVGEWAIDMAELYPDCEVTGTDISNIFERRVPQNIFWEIDDAELEWERPPNHYDLVHIRDLQGSFSDWHHIYKSAFHCIKPGGWIEVLDFDDHRGMSNLRSFFEPESLVHKALRDVREAAMMHGRQRGVAHLEPRFLVNAGYVDVQLTEHAIPLRTEDGSTGKFWLLAMLNGCESICLRLLTKYKGWEPEQVRLACEQIGEELMAMALNSQRAKGFVAKVRVLKGRKPSPYNRWSRLPSREPIPVIQEKYIDMLDDTDAEESNLTDGFTDGESGFCSFPSRGPTSVANSKSLRSG
;
A
#
# COMPACT_ATOMS: atom_id res chain seq x y z
N MET A 1 19.82 11.86 7.57
CA MET A 1 20.03 12.36 8.95
C MET A 1 18.67 12.35 9.65
N LEU A 2 18.57 11.81 10.87
CA LEU A 2 17.32 11.80 11.66
C LEU A 2 17.18 13.15 12.37
N ILE A 3 16.09 13.87 12.11
CA ILE A 3 15.86 15.22 12.65
C ILE A 3 14.49 15.26 13.34
N LEU A 4 14.43 15.74 14.59
CA LEU A 4 13.16 16.00 15.30
C LEU A 4 12.45 17.24 14.75
N HIS A 5 13.22 18.28 14.46
CA HIS A 5 12.82 19.53 13.80
C HIS A 5 14.09 20.14 13.17
N ARG A 6 14.01 20.85 12.03
CA ARG A 6 15.19 21.50 11.40
C ARG A 6 15.97 22.45 12.35
N ASN A 7 15.37 22.89 13.45
CA ASN A 7 16.00 23.69 14.52
C ASN A 7 16.46 22.90 15.75
N SER A 8 16.31 21.57 15.76
CA SER A 8 16.70 20.68 16.86
C SER A 8 17.89 19.82 16.45
N THR A 9 19.01 19.94 17.19
CA THR A 9 20.20 19.11 17.02
C THR A 9 20.14 17.80 17.82
N ARG A 10 19.00 17.49 18.46
CA ARG A 10 18.83 16.27 19.24
C ARG A 10 18.52 15.09 18.32
N SER A 11 19.38 14.07 18.36
CA SER A 11 19.10 12.77 17.76
C SER A 11 17.98 12.06 18.54
N ILE A 12 17.09 11.39 17.81
CA ILE A 12 16.00 10.58 18.38
C ILE A 12 16.57 9.32 19.00
N ASN A 13 16.15 9.02 20.24
CA ASN A 13 16.34 7.71 20.85
C ASN A 13 15.08 6.86 20.64
N GLU A 14 15.21 5.51 20.61
CA GLU A 14 14.05 4.61 20.55
C GLU A 14 13.03 4.84 21.68
N LEU A 15 13.49 5.34 22.82
CA LEU A 15 12.64 5.71 23.97
C LEU A 15 11.75 6.94 23.71
N ASP A 16 12.07 7.74 22.70
CA ASP A 16 11.24 8.89 22.28
C ASP A 16 10.04 8.42 21.42
N LEU A 17 10.01 7.14 21.01
CA LEU A 17 8.95 6.56 20.17
C LEU A 17 7.93 5.80 21.01
N ASN A 18 6.65 6.05 20.76
CA ASN A 18 5.56 5.40 21.47
C ASN A 18 5.15 4.08 20.80
N TYR A 19 6.03 3.08 20.82
CA TYR A 19 5.67 1.76 20.28
C TYR A 19 4.88 0.92 21.27
N VAL A 20 3.79 0.33 20.78
CA VAL A 20 2.86 -0.48 21.58
C VAL A 20 2.70 -1.85 20.95
N MET A 21 2.90 -2.91 21.74
CA MET A 21 2.60 -4.28 21.34
C MET A 21 1.17 -4.63 21.74
N GLU A 22 0.32 -4.95 20.78
CA GLU A 22 -1.07 -5.36 21.00
C GLU A 22 -1.38 -6.57 20.11
N ASN A 23 -1.94 -7.63 20.68
CA ASN A 23 -2.37 -8.83 19.95
C ASN A 23 -1.27 -9.42 19.03
N GLY A 24 0.00 -9.35 19.44
CA GLY A 24 1.14 -9.89 18.67
C GLY A 24 1.65 -8.99 17.54
N ARG A 25 1.10 -7.78 17.37
CA ARG A 25 1.52 -6.79 16.36
C ARG A 25 2.11 -5.55 17.03
N ARG A 26 2.99 -4.83 16.33
CA ARG A 26 3.60 -3.57 16.82
C ARG A 26 2.91 -2.37 16.19
N TYR A 27 2.58 -1.36 16.98
CA TYR A 27 1.93 -0.11 16.52
C TYR A 27 2.67 1.12 17.03
N CYS A 28 2.44 2.29 16.41
CA CYS A 28 2.88 3.58 16.92
C CYS A 28 1.71 4.37 17.53
N GLY A 29 1.77 4.61 18.84
CA GLY A 29 0.80 5.38 19.60
C GLY A 29 -0.64 4.91 19.37
N SER A 30 -1.49 5.84 18.92
CA SER A 30 -2.91 5.57 18.64
C SER A 30 -3.18 5.13 17.19
N TYR A 31 -2.16 5.08 16.32
CA TYR A 31 -2.35 4.71 14.92
C TYR A 31 -2.82 3.26 14.78
N TYR A 32 -3.78 3.03 13.89
CA TYR A 32 -4.51 1.76 13.87
C TYR A 32 -3.81 0.67 13.06
N MET A 33 -2.96 1.03 12.09
CA MET A 33 -2.16 0.06 11.33
C MET A 33 -0.88 -0.28 12.10
N PRO A 34 -0.44 -1.54 12.05
CA PRO A 34 0.84 -1.94 12.60
C PRO A 34 2.02 -1.34 11.83
N ASN A 35 3.21 -1.46 12.39
CA ASN A 35 4.49 -1.04 11.78
C ASN A 35 5.57 -2.12 11.97
N ASP A 36 5.15 -3.37 12.11
CA ASP A 36 6.03 -4.55 12.17
C ASP A 36 6.52 -4.97 10.78
N ASP A 37 7.39 -5.98 10.72
CA ASP A 37 8.08 -6.38 9.50
C ASP A 37 7.10 -6.92 8.45
N ASP A 38 6.06 -7.65 8.87
CA ASP A 38 5.00 -8.15 7.97
C ASP A 38 4.28 -7.00 7.26
N GLU A 39 3.98 -5.91 7.99
CA GLU A 39 3.32 -4.75 7.41
C GLU A 39 4.26 -3.95 6.50
N GLN A 40 5.54 -3.85 6.86
CA GLN A 40 6.54 -3.23 5.99
C GLN A 40 6.64 -3.96 4.64
N VAL A 41 6.74 -5.30 4.64
CA VAL A 41 6.74 -6.11 3.40
C VAL A 41 5.49 -5.86 2.56
N ARG A 42 4.32 -5.75 3.20
CA ARG A 42 3.06 -5.42 2.52
C ARG A 42 3.11 -4.04 1.85
N LEU A 43 3.69 -3.03 2.50
CA LEU A 43 3.84 -1.68 1.95
C LEU A 43 4.79 -1.64 0.75
N GLN A 44 5.88 -2.42 0.77
CA GLN A 44 6.79 -2.57 -0.37
C GLN A 44 6.06 -3.17 -1.59
N LEU A 45 5.25 -4.21 -1.35
CA LEU A 45 4.43 -4.80 -2.41
C LEU A 45 3.42 -3.80 -3.00
N MET A 46 2.80 -2.98 -2.15
CA MET A 46 1.91 -1.91 -2.63
C MET A 46 2.66 -0.88 -3.47
N ASN A 47 3.87 -0.48 -3.08
CA ASN A 47 4.67 0.47 -3.84
C ASN A 47 4.94 -0.04 -5.27
N GLN A 48 5.29 -1.33 -5.42
CA GLN A 48 5.47 -1.96 -6.72
C GLN A 48 4.18 -1.96 -7.57
N VAL A 49 3.02 -2.20 -6.93
CA VAL A 49 1.74 -2.09 -7.63
C VAL A 49 1.47 -0.66 -8.11
N TYR A 50 1.78 0.36 -7.30
CA TYR A 50 1.62 1.75 -7.73
C TYR A 50 2.50 2.08 -8.92
N LEU A 51 3.78 1.71 -8.88
CA LEU A 51 4.69 1.90 -10.02
C LEU A 51 4.12 1.25 -11.28
N LYS A 52 3.64 0.00 -11.23
CA LYS A 52 3.02 -0.66 -12.38
C LYS A 52 1.71 0.00 -12.82
N THR A 53 0.91 0.51 -11.89
CA THR A 53 -0.38 1.16 -12.18
C THR A 53 -0.21 2.52 -12.86
N PHE A 54 0.91 3.20 -12.60
CA PHE A 54 1.24 4.52 -13.13
C PHE A 54 2.37 4.49 -14.16
N ASP A 55 2.62 3.34 -14.81
CA ASP A 55 3.63 3.19 -15.86
C ASP A 55 5.04 3.66 -15.44
N GLY A 56 5.40 3.48 -14.16
CA GLY A 56 6.67 3.88 -13.55
C GLY A 56 6.73 5.34 -13.11
N GLU A 57 5.69 6.14 -13.35
CA GLU A 57 5.64 7.54 -12.92
C GLU A 57 5.36 7.62 -11.41
N LEU A 58 6.19 8.38 -10.69
CA LEU A 58 6.07 8.56 -9.24
C LEU A 58 5.01 9.60 -8.85
N THR A 59 4.65 10.50 -9.76
CA THR A 59 3.65 11.55 -9.52
C THR A 59 2.89 11.90 -10.79
N SER A 60 1.62 12.28 -10.67
CA SER A 60 0.81 12.75 -11.81
C SER A 60 0.87 14.27 -12.02
N VAL A 61 1.59 15.00 -11.16
CA VAL A 61 1.74 16.45 -11.27
C VAL A 61 2.94 16.82 -12.15
N PRO A 62 2.84 17.90 -12.95
CA PRO A 62 3.97 18.33 -13.76
C PRO A 62 5.02 19.06 -12.90
N LEU A 63 6.12 18.36 -12.57
CA LEU A 63 7.27 18.95 -11.90
C LEU A 63 8.35 19.37 -12.90
N GLU A 64 8.78 20.63 -12.83
CA GLU A 64 9.88 21.19 -13.63
C GLU A 64 11.02 21.57 -12.69
N ALA A 65 12.07 20.75 -12.62
CA ALA A 65 13.24 20.96 -11.74
C ALA A 65 12.83 21.32 -10.29
N PRO A 66 12.11 20.41 -9.59
CA PRO A 66 11.74 20.64 -8.20
C PRO A 66 13.00 20.80 -7.36
N THR A 67 12.88 21.58 -6.29
CA THR A 67 13.98 21.83 -5.34
C THR A 67 13.69 21.26 -3.97
N HIS A 68 12.41 21.18 -3.58
CA HIS A 68 11.99 20.67 -2.28
C HIS A 68 10.68 19.88 -2.40
N ILE A 69 10.66 18.65 -1.89
CA ILE A 69 9.49 17.77 -1.86
C ILE A 69 9.25 17.28 -0.43
N LEU A 70 7.98 17.18 -0.05
CA LEU A 70 7.55 16.64 1.25
C LEU A 70 6.67 15.41 1.02
N ASP A 71 7.05 14.28 1.61
CA ASP A 71 6.27 13.04 1.63
C ASP A 71 5.75 12.77 3.04
N ILE A 72 4.43 12.87 3.25
CA ILE A 72 3.80 12.67 4.56
C ILE A 72 3.34 11.22 4.70
N GLY A 73 3.70 10.58 5.81
CA GLY A 73 3.42 9.17 6.05
C GLY A 73 4.28 8.28 5.15
N THR A 74 5.58 8.58 5.09
CA THR A 74 6.52 7.95 4.15
C THR A 74 6.75 6.46 4.43
N ALA A 75 6.41 5.98 5.63
CA ALA A 75 6.65 4.62 6.08
C ALA A 75 8.10 4.16 5.83
N VAL A 76 8.29 3.10 5.04
CA VAL A 76 9.62 2.58 4.68
C VAL A 76 10.41 3.52 3.76
N GLY A 77 9.76 4.49 3.14
CA GLY A 77 10.40 5.59 2.41
C GLY A 77 10.65 5.37 0.92
N GLU A 78 10.21 4.24 0.34
CA GLU A 78 10.56 3.88 -1.05
C GLU A 78 10.20 4.96 -2.07
N TRP A 79 8.98 5.51 -2.00
CA TRP A 79 8.56 6.57 -2.92
C TRP A 79 9.44 7.82 -2.82
N ALA A 80 9.78 8.24 -1.60
CA ALA A 80 10.63 9.40 -1.38
C ALA A 80 12.07 9.15 -1.85
N ILE A 81 12.58 7.93 -1.68
CA ILE A 81 13.89 7.51 -2.21
C ILE A 81 13.89 7.58 -3.73
N ASP A 82 12.88 7.01 -4.39
CA ASP A 82 12.79 7.01 -5.85
C ASP A 82 12.68 8.46 -6.39
N MET A 83 11.97 9.35 -5.69
CA MET A 83 11.92 10.78 -6.05
C MET A 83 13.27 11.48 -5.87
N ALA A 84 14.03 11.12 -4.84
CA ALA A 84 15.36 11.67 -4.60
C ALA A 84 16.38 11.18 -5.65
N GLU A 85 16.26 9.93 -6.10
CA GLU A 85 17.04 9.39 -7.22
C GLU A 85 16.65 10.06 -8.56
N LEU A 86 15.36 10.29 -8.80
CA LEU A 86 14.84 10.92 -10.01
C LEU A 86 15.24 12.41 -10.12
N TYR A 87 15.32 13.12 -8.98
CA TYR A 87 15.70 14.53 -8.92
C TYR A 87 16.90 14.74 -7.96
N PRO A 88 18.15 14.52 -8.42
CA PRO A 88 19.34 14.62 -7.57
C PRO A 88 19.59 16.00 -6.94
N ASP A 89 19.10 17.06 -7.58
CA ASP A 89 19.20 18.45 -7.11
C ASP A 89 18.02 18.88 -6.22
N CYS A 90 17.06 17.98 -5.96
CA CYS A 90 15.90 18.23 -5.11
C CYS A 90 16.13 17.66 -3.72
N GLU A 91 15.88 18.46 -2.67
CA GLU A 91 15.78 17.94 -1.30
C GLU A 91 14.41 17.26 -1.11
N VAL A 92 14.42 15.97 -0.75
CA VAL A 92 13.20 15.23 -0.43
C VAL A 92 13.14 15.02 1.08
N THR A 93 12.05 15.44 1.72
CA THR A 93 11.80 15.21 3.15
C THR A 93 10.67 14.21 3.30
N GLY A 94 10.93 13.06 3.91
CA GLY A 94 9.90 12.10 4.28
C GLY A 94 9.61 12.17 5.77
N THR A 95 8.33 12.15 6.12
CA THR A 95 7.88 12.23 7.51
C THR A 95 7.04 11.03 7.88
N ASP A 96 7.20 10.49 9.09
CA ASP A 96 6.33 9.46 9.63
C ASP A 96 6.31 9.52 11.16
N ILE A 97 5.23 9.06 11.79
CA ILE A 97 5.18 8.90 13.25
C ILE A 97 6.07 7.74 13.74
N SER A 98 6.52 6.87 12.83
CA SER A 98 7.32 5.69 13.09
C SER A 98 8.72 5.78 12.45
N ASN A 99 9.74 5.31 13.16
CA ASN A 99 11.11 5.18 12.66
C ASN A 99 11.34 3.90 11.84
N ILE A 100 10.55 3.68 10.77
CA ILE A 100 10.61 2.45 9.95
C ILE A 100 11.20 2.68 8.54
N PHE A 101 11.63 3.89 8.22
CA PHE A 101 12.24 4.22 6.93
C PHE A 101 13.63 3.58 6.74
N GLU A 102 13.97 3.36 5.47
CA GLU A 102 15.26 2.82 5.05
C GLU A 102 16.41 3.79 5.40
N ARG A 103 17.58 3.20 5.72
CA ARG A 103 18.76 3.94 6.19
C ARG A 103 19.76 4.15 5.07
N ARG A 104 19.80 3.25 4.08
CA ARG A 104 20.66 3.33 2.90
C ARG A 104 19.94 4.12 1.81
N VAL A 105 20.20 5.42 1.79
CA VAL A 105 19.41 6.36 0.99
C VAL A 105 20.32 7.39 0.30
N PRO A 106 19.85 8.04 -0.78
CA PRO A 106 20.53 9.18 -1.41
C PRO A 106 20.89 10.30 -0.42
N GLN A 107 21.85 11.16 -0.78
CA GLN A 107 22.29 12.25 0.12
C GLN A 107 21.27 13.40 0.23
N ASN A 108 20.37 13.52 -0.74
CA ASN A 108 19.36 14.56 -0.85
C ASN A 108 18.02 14.19 -0.19
N ILE A 109 17.97 13.11 0.59
CA ILE A 109 16.78 12.73 1.36
C ILE A 109 16.95 12.89 2.87
N PHE A 110 15.91 13.38 3.52
CA PHE A 110 15.88 13.69 4.94
C PHE A 110 14.66 13.05 5.60
N TRP A 111 14.89 12.38 6.73
CA TRP A 111 13.83 11.70 7.48
C TRP A 111 13.51 12.46 8.76
N GLU A 112 12.23 12.72 8.97
CA GLU A 112 11.71 13.40 10.16
C GLU A 112 10.66 12.51 10.82
N ILE A 113 10.75 12.38 12.15
CA ILE A 113 9.69 11.72 12.91
C ILE A 113 8.74 12.81 13.38
N ASP A 114 7.59 12.89 12.72
CA ASP A 114 6.69 14.02 12.80
C ASP A 114 5.23 13.55 12.71
N ASP A 115 4.39 14.07 13.59
CA ASP A 115 2.95 13.82 13.57
C ASP A 115 2.27 14.96 12.80
N ALA A 116 1.83 14.65 11.59
CA ALA A 116 1.20 15.62 10.70
C ALA A 116 -0.13 16.19 11.25
N GLU A 117 -0.73 15.60 12.29
CA GLU A 117 -1.90 16.18 12.99
C GLU A 117 -1.52 17.37 13.88
N LEU A 118 -0.24 17.53 14.23
CA LEU A 118 0.26 18.68 14.98
C LEU A 118 0.46 19.90 14.05
N GLU A 119 0.83 21.04 14.64
CA GLU A 119 1.13 22.24 13.87
C GLU A 119 2.41 22.04 13.04
N TRP A 120 2.33 22.31 11.74
CA TRP A 120 3.47 22.14 10.84
C TRP A 120 4.45 23.29 11.05
N GLU A 121 5.55 23.03 11.76
CA GLU A 121 6.67 23.96 11.93
C GLU A 121 7.53 24.06 10.65
N ARG A 122 6.88 24.29 9.51
CA ARG A 122 7.50 24.32 8.18
C ARG A 122 7.43 25.74 7.61
N PRO A 123 8.48 26.20 6.91
CA PRO A 123 8.47 27.53 6.31
C PRO A 123 7.37 27.66 5.25
N PRO A 124 6.73 28.85 5.14
CA PRO A 124 5.76 29.10 4.07
C PRO A 124 6.45 29.07 2.71
N ASN A 125 5.74 28.63 1.68
CA ASN A 125 6.20 28.67 0.28
C ASN A 125 7.56 28.01 0.05
N HIS A 126 7.78 26.83 0.60
CA HIS A 126 9.04 26.09 0.53
C HIS A 126 8.98 24.89 -0.42
N TYR A 127 7.90 24.10 -0.37
CA TYR A 127 7.82 22.84 -1.11
C TYR A 127 7.20 23.03 -2.50
N ASP A 128 7.77 22.35 -3.50
CA ASP A 128 7.26 22.26 -4.86
C ASP A 128 6.14 21.20 -4.96
N LEU A 129 6.22 20.14 -4.15
CA LEU A 129 5.21 19.10 -4.00
C LEU A 129 5.07 18.68 -2.53
N VAL A 130 3.82 18.51 -2.09
CA VAL A 130 3.46 17.72 -0.91
C VAL A 130 2.71 16.48 -1.39
N HIS A 131 3.26 15.31 -1.10
CA HIS A 131 2.72 14.00 -1.46
C HIS A 131 2.19 13.28 -0.21
N ILE A 132 1.06 12.59 -0.37
CA ILE A 132 0.39 11.81 0.67
C ILE A 132 -0.20 10.56 0.02
N ARG A 133 0.12 9.36 0.51
CA ARG A 133 -0.41 8.10 -0.04
C ARG A 133 -0.78 7.10 1.04
N ASP A 134 -1.92 6.45 0.88
CA ASP A 134 -2.46 5.39 1.76
C ASP A 134 -2.69 5.81 3.22
N LEU A 135 -3.06 7.08 3.45
CA LEU A 135 -3.32 7.61 4.79
C LEU A 135 -4.81 7.69 5.16
N GLN A 136 -5.70 7.00 4.45
CA GLN A 136 -7.09 6.87 4.90
C GLN A 136 -7.19 6.31 6.33
N GLY A 137 -7.98 6.98 7.17
CA GLY A 137 -8.10 6.63 8.60
C GLY A 137 -6.90 7.01 9.47
N SER A 138 -5.88 7.69 8.93
CA SER A 138 -4.72 8.17 9.70
C SER A 138 -5.00 9.48 10.42
N PHE A 139 -5.81 10.37 9.84
CA PHE A 139 -6.05 11.71 10.38
C PHE A 139 -7.49 11.88 10.89
N SER A 140 -7.63 12.64 11.97
CA SER A 140 -8.93 13.08 12.52
C SER A 140 -9.48 14.30 11.78
N ASP A 141 -8.61 15.19 11.28
CA ASP A 141 -8.99 16.36 10.49
C ASP A 141 -8.13 16.54 9.23
N TRP A 142 -8.65 16.07 8.09
CA TRP A 142 -8.03 16.29 6.79
C TRP A 142 -8.01 17.76 6.34
N HIS A 143 -8.87 18.63 6.88
CA HIS A 143 -8.84 20.06 6.52
C HIS A 143 -7.60 20.74 7.09
N HIS A 144 -7.17 20.36 8.30
CA HIS A 144 -5.89 20.78 8.87
C HIS A 144 -4.74 20.40 7.93
N ILE A 145 -4.67 19.13 7.52
CA ILE A 145 -3.62 18.63 6.61
C ILE A 145 -3.58 19.44 5.30
N TYR A 146 -4.72 19.64 4.64
CA TYR A 146 -4.78 20.38 3.39
C TYR A 146 -4.39 21.85 3.54
N LYS A 147 -4.76 22.49 4.65
CA LYS A 147 -4.38 23.89 4.94
C LYS A 147 -2.89 24.02 5.27
N SER A 148 -2.35 23.10 6.07
CA SER A 148 -0.94 23.08 6.43
C SER A 148 -0.05 22.83 5.21
N ALA A 149 -0.43 21.88 4.35
CA ALA A 149 0.20 21.69 3.05
C ALA A 149 0.11 22.96 2.19
N PHE A 150 -1.06 23.61 2.13
CA PHE A 150 -1.24 24.83 1.33
C PHE A 150 -0.30 25.95 1.81
N HIS A 151 -0.09 26.08 3.12
CA HIS A 151 0.80 27.06 3.71
C HIS A 151 2.25 26.88 3.24
N CYS A 152 2.76 25.65 3.32
CA CYS A 152 4.16 25.35 3.02
C CYS A 152 4.45 25.14 1.52
N ILE A 153 3.45 24.88 0.67
CA ILE A 153 3.61 24.79 -0.78
C ILE A 153 3.93 26.16 -1.39
N LYS A 154 4.86 26.22 -2.35
CA LYS A 154 5.18 27.42 -3.14
C LYS A 154 4.02 27.85 -4.04
N PRO A 155 3.89 29.14 -4.40
CA PRO A 155 2.98 29.56 -5.47
C PRO A 155 3.29 28.80 -6.77
N GLY A 156 2.33 28.02 -7.26
CA GLY A 156 2.50 27.15 -8.43
C GLY A 156 2.90 25.70 -8.13
N GLY A 157 3.26 25.38 -6.89
CA GLY A 157 3.49 24.00 -6.44
C GLY A 157 2.20 23.23 -6.19
N TRP A 158 2.33 21.95 -5.86
CA TRP A 158 1.21 21.00 -5.87
C TRP A 158 1.04 20.25 -4.54
N ILE A 159 -0.19 19.85 -4.27
CA ILE A 159 -0.51 18.73 -3.40
C ILE A 159 -0.99 17.56 -4.27
N GLU A 160 -0.58 16.35 -3.92
CA GLU A 160 -1.08 15.11 -4.51
C GLU A 160 -1.39 14.09 -3.40
N VAL A 161 -2.61 13.55 -3.41
CA VAL A 161 -3.13 12.63 -2.39
C VAL A 161 -3.69 11.39 -3.07
N LEU A 162 -3.20 10.21 -2.65
CA LEU A 162 -3.60 8.93 -3.19
C LEU A 162 -4.18 8.04 -2.08
N ASP A 163 -5.37 7.48 -2.34
CA ASP A 163 -5.95 6.44 -1.50
C ASP A 163 -6.84 5.53 -2.34
N PHE A 164 -7.07 4.30 -1.86
CA PHE A 164 -7.96 3.35 -2.53
C PHE A 164 -9.38 3.31 -1.91
N ASP A 165 -10.39 3.18 -2.77
CA ASP A 165 -11.81 3.10 -2.37
C ASP A 165 -12.18 1.68 -1.93
N ASP A 166 -12.70 1.56 -0.71
CA ASP A 166 -13.16 0.31 -0.11
C ASP A 166 -14.69 0.13 -0.17
N HIS A 167 -15.51 1.16 -0.47
CA HIS A 167 -16.97 1.00 -0.32
C HIS A 167 -17.94 1.91 -1.12
N ARG A 168 -17.52 2.95 -1.86
CA ARG A 168 -18.47 3.93 -2.47
C ARG A 168 -18.49 4.04 -4.00
N GLY A 169 -17.64 3.31 -4.72
CA GLY A 169 -17.64 3.31 -6.19
C GLY A 169 -18.88 2.67 -6.83
N MET A 170 -19.21 3.08 -8.07
CA MET A 170 -20.28 2.48 -8.90
C MET A 170 -20.07 0.99 -9.22
N SER A 171 -18.85 0.49 -9.05
CA SER A 171 -18.45 -0.92 -9.13
C SER A 171 -17.67 -1.26 -7.85
N ASN A 172 -18.37 -1.27 -6.71
CA ASN A 172 -17.71 -1.49 -5.42
C ASN A 172 -17.29 -2.96 -5.28
N LEU A 173 -16.07 -3.18 -4.78
CA LEU A 173 -15.52 -4.52 -4.50
C LEU A 173 -16.49 -5.36 -3.66
N ARG A 174 -17.15 -4.68 -2.71
CA ARG A 174 -18.20 -5.24 -1.86
C ARG A 174 -19.33 -5.93 -2.63
N SER A 175 -19.74 -5.46 -3.81
CA SER A 175 -20.88 -6.05 -4.56
C SER A 175 -20.61 -7.45 -5.12
N PHE A 176 -19.35 -7.89 -5.13
CA PHE A 176 -18.99 -9.21 -5.65
C PHE A 176 -19.27 -10.34 -4.66
N PHE A 177 -19.52 -10.01 -3.38
CA PHE A 177 -19.77 -10.97 -2.31
C PHE A 177 -21.26 -11.12 -2.04
N GLU A 178 -21.67 -12.31 -1.60
CA GLU A 178 -23.05 -12.59 -1.22
C GLU A 178 -23.44 -11.76 0.02
N PRO A 179 -24.69 -11.29 0.17
CA PRO A 179 -25.10 -10.42 1.27
C PRO A 179 -24.79 -10.93 2.69
N GLU A 180 -24.75 -12.25 2.87
CA GLU A 180 -24.46 -12.95 4.12
C GLU A 180 -22.96 -13.15 4.37
N SER A 181 -22.09 -12.83 3.40
CA SER A 181 -20.63 -12.93 3.49
C SER A 181 -20.09 -12.14 4.69
N LEU A 182 -19.06 -12.70 5.33
CA LEU A 182 -18.35 -12.03 6.42
C LEU A 182 -17.64 -10.77 5.95
N VAL A 183 -17.33 -10.64 4.65
CA VAL A 183 -16.80 -9.41 4.05
C VAL A 183 -17.70 -8.22 4.38
N HIS A 184 -19.02 -8.37 4.27
CA HIS A 184 -19.95 -7.28 4.59
C HIS A 184 -19.97 -6.93 6.08
N LYS A 185 -19.91 -7.94 6.95
CA LYS A 185 -19.88 -7.76 8.40
C LYS A 185 -18.59 -7.05 8.83
N ALA A 186 -17.44 -7.55 8.39
CA ALA A 186 -16.13 -7.01 8.73
C ALA A 186 -15.97 -5.57 8.22
N LEU A 187 -16.28 -5.29 6.96
CA LEU A 187 -16.21 -3.92 6.42
C LEU A 187 -17.10 -2.94 7.17
N ARG A 188 -18.31 -3.34 7.57
CA ARG A 188 -19.19 -2.50 8.38
C ARG A 188 -18.61 -2.27 9.77
N ASP A 189 -18.20 -3.33 10.45
CA ASP A 189 -17.70 -3.25 11.83
C ASP A 189 -16.37 -2.46 11.89
N VAL A 190 -15.48 -2.60 10.89
CA VAL A 190 -14.26 -1.78 10.73
C VAL A 190 -14.60 -0.32 10.50
N ARG A 191 -15.58 -0.01 9.65
CA ARG A 191 -16.01 1.37 9.41
C ARG A 191 -16.54 2.02 10.68
N GLU A 192 -17.38 1.30 11.43
CA GLU A 192 -17.92 1.78 12.70
C GLU A 192 -16.82 1.94 13.76
N ALA A 193 -15.88 0.99 13.85
CA ALA A 193 -14.73 1.07 14.73
C ALA A 193 -13.86 2.30 14.42
N ALA A 194 -13.60 2.57 13.13
CA ALA A 194 -12.85 3.75 12.70
C ALA A 194 -13.56 5.06 13.07
N MET A 195 -14.89 5.11 13.00
CA MET A 195 -15.68 6.25 13.48
C MET A 195 -15.58 6.41 15.00
N MET A 196 -15.66 5.32 15.77
CA MET A 196 -15.48 5.33 17.23
C MET A 196 -14.06 5.73 17.65
N HIS A 197 -13.06 5.37 16.84
CA HIS A 197 -11.68 5.80 16.98
C HIS A 197 -11.49 7.30 16.71
N GLY A 198 -12.44 7.95 16.01
CA GLY A 198 -12.37 9.37 15.64
C GLY A 198 -11.58 9.64 14.36
N ARG A 199 -11.20 8.60 13.62
CA ARG A 199 -10.43 8.71 12.37
C ARG A 199 -11.13 7.91 11.28
N GLN A 200 -11.97 8.58 10.52
CA GLN A 200 -12.82 7.93 9.54
C GLN A 200 -11.98 7.33 8.39
N ARG A 201 -12.26 6.06 8.07
CA ARG A 201 -11.72 5.37 6.89
C ARG A 201 -12.55 5.60 5.62
N GLY A 202 -11.94 5.30 4.48
CA GLY A 202 -12.49 5.45 3.14
C GLY A 202 -12.00 6.73 2.47
N VAL A 203 -12.53 6.99 1.27
CA VAL A 203 -12.07 8.05 0.36
C VAL A 203 -12.88 9.35 0.46
N ALA A 204 -13.56 9.59 1.59
CA ALA A 204 -14.39 10.79 1.75
C ALA A 204 -13.55 12.08 1.77
N HIS A 205 -12.30 12.00 2.26
CA HIS A 205 -11.34 13.10 2.27
C HIS A 205 -10.85 13.49 0.87
N LEU A 206 -11.02 12.62 -0.14
CA LEU A 206 -10.66 12.91 -1.52
C LEU A 206 -11.72 13.73 -2.29
N GLU A 207 -12.68 14.33 -1.58
CA GLU A 207 -13.66 15.24 -2.17
C GLU A 207 -12.97 16.53 -2.68
N PRO A 208 -13.03 16.84 -4.00
CA PRO A 208 -12.34 17.99 -4.60
C PRO A 208 -12.64 19.33 -3.92
N ARG A 209 -13.86 19.50 -3.40
CA ARG A 209 -14.26 20.74 -2.70
C ARG A 209 -13.39 21.06 -1.49
N PHE A 210 -12.77 20.07 -0.85
CA PHE A 210 -11.88 20.33 0.28
C PHE A 210 -10.60 21.07 -0.14
N LEU A 211 -10.01 20.72 -1.28
CA LEU A 211 -8.88 21.49 -1.82
C LEU A 211 -9.33 22.87 -2.31
N VAL A 212 -10.48 22.98 -2.98
CA VAL A 212 -11.00 24.30 -3.40
C VAL A 212 -11.21 25.22 -2.21
N ASN A 213 -11.80 24.72 -1.12
CA ASN A 213 -12.03 25.49 0.10
C ASN A 213 -10.73 25.88 0.83
N ALA A 214 -9.66 25.09 0.67
CA ALA A 214 -8.34 25.42 1.20
C ALA A 214 -7.57 26.43 0.31
N GLY A 215 -8.08 26.76 -0.87
CA GLY A 215 -7.53 27.79 -1.77
C GLY A 215 -6.75 27.24 -2.97
N TYR A 216 -6.74 25.93 -3.19
CA TYR A 216 -6.11 25.33 -4.36
C TYR A 216 -6.91 25.61 -5.65
N VAL A 217 -6.19 25.66 -6.77
CA VAL A 217 -6.73 25.76 -8.14
C VAL A 217 -6.34 24.53 -8.94
N ASP A 218 -6.86 24.38 -10.16
CA ASP A 218 -6.59 23.25 -11.05
C ASP A 218 -6.85 21.88 -10.38
N VAL A 219 -7.88 21.83 -9.52
CA VAL A 219 -8.21 20.64 -8.73
C VAL A 219 -8.77 19.54 -9.62
N GLN A 220 -8.17 18.35 -9.54
CA GLN A 220 -8.54 17.19 -10.34
C GLN A 220 -8.59 15.94 -9.47
N LEU A 221 -9.64 15.14 -9.65
CA LEU A 221 -9.76 13.80 -9.10
C LEU A 221 -9.78 12.80 -10.26
N THR A 222 -8.88 11.83 -10.23
CA THR A 222 -8.81 10.74 -11.20
C THR A 222 -8.97 9.38 -10.51
N GLU A 223 -9.49 8.39 -11.22
CA GLU A 223 -9.61 7.01 -10.73
C GLU A 223 -8.81 6.06 -11.64
N HIS A 224 -8.06 5.15 -11.03
CA HIS A 224 -7.29 4.11 -11.69
C HIS A 224 -7.78 2.75 -11.19
N ALA A 225 -8.19 1.88 -12.13
CA ALA A 225 -8.69 0.56 -11.79
C ALA A 225 -7.56 -0.47 -11.84
N ILE A 226 -7.40 -1.23 -10.76
CA ILE A 226 -6.48 -2.37 -10.66
C ILE A 226 -7.33 -3.63 -10.77
N PRO A 227 -7.29 -4.37 -11.89
CA PRO A 227 -8.03 -5.61 -12.05
C PRO A 227 -7.57 -6.65 -11.04
N LEU A 228 -8.48 -7.24 -10.27
CA LEU A 228 -8.15 -8.24 -9.24
C LEU A 228 -8.30 -9.67 -9.72
N ARG A 229 -8.84 -9.87 -10.93
CA ARG A 229 -8.92 -11.19 -11.54
C ARG A 229 -7.52 -11.66 -11.91
N THR A 230 -7.19 -12.88 -11.50
CA THR A 230 -5.84 -13.43 -11.63
C THR A 230 -5.35 -13.61 -13.08
N GLU A 231 -6.27 -13.70 -14.04
CA GLU A 231 -5.97 -13.79 -15.47
C GLU A 231 -5.57 -12.44 -16.10
N ASP A 232 -5.78 -11.30 -15.42
CA ASP A 232 -5.59 -9.96 -15.97
C ASP A 232 -4.16 -9.40 -15.77
N GLY A 233 -3.21 -10.25 -15.38
CA GLY A 233 -1.79 -9.91 -15.24
C GLY A 233 -1.29 -9.82 -13.80
N SER A 234 0.01 -9.54 -13.63
CA SER A 234 0.70 -9.61 -12.33
C SER A 234 0.34 -8.47 -11.37
N THR A 235 0.07 -7.26 -11.86
CA THR A 235 -0.30 -6.10 -11.03
C THR A 235 -1.50 -6.40 -10.12
N GLY A 236 -2.53 -7.01 -10.68
CA GLY A 236 -3.72 -7.44 -9.96
C GLY A 236 -3.45 -8.48 -8.88
N LYS A 237 -2.64 -9.49 -9.20
CA LYS A 237 -2.23 -10.55 -8.28
C LYS A 237 -1.48 -9.97 -7.07
N PHE A 238 -0.56 -9.03 -7.31
CA PHE A 238 0.19 -8.37 -6.24
C PHE A 238 -0.70 -7.50 -5.36
N TRP A 239 -1.66 -6.76 -5.95
CA TRP A 239 -2.62 -6.01 -5.14
C TRP A 239 -3.51 -6.93 -4.31
N LEU A 240 -3.97 -8.04 -4.88
CA LEU A 240 -4.75 -9.05 -4.16
C LEU A 240 -3.96 -9.60 -2.98
N LEU A 241 -2.69 -9.97 -3.18
CA LEU A 241 -1.81 -10.42 -2.10
C LEU A 241 -1.63 -9.34 -1.01
N ALA A 242 -1.46 -8.07 -1.40
CA ALA A 242 -1.40 -6.96 -0.46
C ALA A 242 -2.72 -6.79 0.33
N MET A 243 -3.87 -7.07 -0.27
CA MET A 243 -5.16 -7.06 0.42
C MET A 243 -5.29 -8.22 1.41
N LEU A 244 -4.86 -9.42 1.04
CA LEU A 244 -4.87 -10.60 1.92
C LEU A 244 -4.00 -10.37 3.15
N ASN A 245 -2.75 -9.95 2.94
CA ASN A 245 -1.81 -9.67 4.03
C ASN A 245 -2.23 -8.46 4.87
N GLY A 246 -2.98 -7.51 4.29
CA GLY A 246 -3.46 -6.31 4.98
C GLY A 246 -4.76 -6.50 5.74
N CYS A 247 -5.48 -7.61 5.53
CA CYS A 247 -6.79 -7.82 6.14
C CYS A 247 -6.69 -7.82 7.67
N GLU A 248 -5.73 -8.55 8.23
CA GLU A 248 -5.48 -8.57 9.67
C GLU A 248 -5.00 -7.19 10.16
N SER A 249 -4.04 -6.57 9.47
CA SER A 249 -3.51 -5.23 9.81
C SER A 249 -4.61 -4.18 9.96
N ILE A 250 -5.62 -4.21 9.08
CA ILE A 250 -6.77 -3.31 9.10
C ILE A 250 -7.75 -3.67 10.22
N CYS A 251 -8.04 -4.96 10.41
CA CYS A 251 -9.12 -5.43 11.27
C CYS A 251 -8.73 -5.49 12.74
N LEU A 252 -7.53 -6.01 13.05
CA LEU A 252 -7.17 -6.51 14.38
C LEU A 252 -7.37 -5.45 15.47
N ARG A 253 -6.62 -4.34 15.41
CA ARG A 253 -6.69 -3.30 16.45
C ARG A 253 -8.06 -2.64 16.53
N LEU A 254 -8.67 -2.34 15.39
CA LEU A 254 -9.96 -1.66 15.33
C LEU A 254 -11.09 -2.51 15.92
N LEU A 255 -11.19 -3.77 15.51
CA LEU A 255 -12.27 -4.66 15.94
C LEU A 255 -12.12 -5.10 17.40
N THR A 256 -10.90 -5.39 17.86
CA THR A 256 -10.69 -5.79 19.27
C THR A 256 -10.95 -4.63 20.21
N LYS A 257 -10.50 -3.41 19.87
CA LYS A 257 -10.58 -2.26 20.77
C LYS A 257 -11.95 -1.59 20.79
N TYR A 258 -12.66 -1.53 19.65
CA TYR A 258 -13.89 -0.75 19.53
C TYR A 258 -15.15 -1.60 19.29
N LYS A 259 -15.01 -2.85 18.87
CA LYS A 259 -16.15 -3.74 18.60
C LYS A 259 -16.22 -4.96 19.52
N GLY A 260 -15.24 -5.15 20.40
CA GLY A 260 -15.20 -6.25 21.37
C GLY A 260 -15.07 -7.63 20.72
N TRP A 261 -14.49 -7.70 19.52
CA TRP A 261 -14.14 -8.99 18.93
C TRP A 261 -12.94 -9.58 19.66
N GLU A 262 -12.92 -10.90 19.85
CA GLU A 262 -11.72 -11.58 20.33
C GLU A 262 -10.65 -11.62 19.22
N PRO A 263 -9.35 -11.47 19.52
CA PRO A 263 -8.29 -11.46 18.52
C PRO A 263 -8.32 -12.67 17.57
N GLU A 264 -8.53 -13.86 18.11
CA GLU A 264 -8.63 -15.13 17.38
C GLU A 264 -9.84 -15.13 16.43
N GLN A 265 -10.96 -14.54 16.86
CA GLN A 265 -12.13 -14.38 16.00
C GLN A 265 -11.84 -13.44 14.82
N VAL A 266 -11.04 -12.38 15.04
CA VAL A 266 -10.62 -11.49 13.95
C VAL A 266 -9.75 -12.23 12.94
N ARG A 267 -8.76 -13.01 13.39
CA ARG A 267 -7.88 -13.77 12.49
C ARG A 267 -8.64 -14.79 11.65
N LEU A 268 -9.54 -15.55 12.28
CA LEU A 268 -10.42 -16.50 11.57
C LEU A 268 -11.29 -15.79 10.52
N ALA A 269 -11.81 -14.60 10.85
CA ALA A 269 -12.58 -13.82 9.88
C ALA A 269 -11.69 -13.30 8.72
N CYS A 270 -10.46 -12.89 8.99
CA CYS A 270 -9.50 -12.47 7.96
C CYS A 270 -9.13 -13.63 7.02
N GLU A 271 -8.93 -14.85 7.55
CA GLU A 271 -8.70 -16.06 6.74
C GLU A 271 -9.89 -16.32 5.82
N GLN A 272 -11.11 -16.34 6.36
CA GLN A 272 -12.34 -16.59 5.59
C GLN A 272 -12.58 -15.51 4.52
N ILE A 273 -12.36 -14.24 4.86
CA ILE A 273 -12.42 -13.13 3.89
C ILE A 273 -11.39 -13.33 2.78
N GLY A 274 -10.18 -13.79 3.13
CA GLY A 274 -9.13 -14.09 2.17
C GLY A 274 -9.49 -15.22 1.21
N GLU A 275 -10.10 -16.29 1.72
CA GLU A 275 -10.63 -17.39 0.90
C GLU A 275 -11.71 -16.90 -0.07
N GLU A 276 -12.65 -16.06 0.40
CA GLU A 276 -13.69 -15.48 -0.45
C GLU A 276 -13.12 -14.56 -1.53
N LEU A 277 -12.14 -13.70 -1.18
CA LEU A 277 -11.44 -12.82 -2.12
C LEU A 277 -10.73 -13.62 -3.21
N MET A 278 -9.99 -14.67 -2.82
CA MET A 278 -9.28 -15.55 -3.75
C MET A 278 -10.25 -16.33 -4.64
N ALA A 279 -11.31 -16.89 -4.07
CA ALA A 279 -12.33 -17.61 -4.83
C ALA A 279 -13.02 -16.71 -5.87
N MET A 280 -13.27 -15.44 -5.53
CA MET A 280 -13.77 -14.46 -6.49
C MET A 280 -12.73 -14.17 -7.57
N ALA A 281 -11.49 -13.86 -7.21
CA ALA A 281 -10.41 -13.53 -8.15
C ALA A 281 -10.06 -14.64 -9.16
N LEU A 282 -10.29 -15.91 -8.79
CA LEU A 282 -10.11 -17.08 -9.65
C LEU A 282 -11.34 -17.40 -10.52
N ASN A 283 -12.48 -16.76 -10.28
CA ASN A 283 -13.70 -17.05 -11.03
C ASN A 283 -13.77 -16.21 -12.32
N SER A 284 -13.31 -16.77 -13.44
CA SER A 284 -13.20 -16.05 -14.73
C SER A 284 -14.52 -15.45 -15.24
N GLN A 285 -15.68 -15.99 -14.82
CA GLN A 285 -17.01 -15.48 -15.21
C GLN A 285 -17.53 -14.37 -14.29
N ARG A 286 -17.44 -14.56 -12.97
CA ARG A 286 -17.97 -13.61 -11.97
C ARG A 286 -17.03 -12.43 -11.71
N ALA A 287 -15.71 -12.61 -11.90
CA ALA A 287 -14.72 -11.58 -11.61
C ALA A 287 -14.62 -10.47 -12.68
N LYS A 288 -15.49 -10.46 -13.68
CA LYS A 288 -15.52 -9.38 -14.68
C LYS A 288 -15.86 -8.06 -13.98
N GLY A 289 -14.96 -7.09 -14.06
CA GLY A 289 -15.10 -5.80 -13.37
C GLY A 289 -14.76 -5.86 -11.87
N PHE A 290 -14.18 -6.97 -11.39
CA PHE A 290 -13.65 -7.09 -10.03
C PHE A 290 -12.34 -6.31 -9.95
N VAL A 291 -12.43 -5.05 -9.54
CA VAL A 291 -11.31 -4.11 -9.51
C VAL A 291 -11.19 -3.45 -8.16
N ALA A 292 -9.96 -3.19 -7.73
CA ALA A 292 -9.68 -2.17 -6.74
C ALA A 292 -9.55 -0.82 -7.45
N LYS A 293 -9.97 0.28 -6.79
CA LYS A 293 -9.87 1.62 -7.37
C LYS A 293 -8.94 2.47 -6.53
N VAL A 294 -7.86 2.93 -7.13
CA VAL A 294 -7.01 3.99 -6.59
C VAL A 294 -7.57 5.32 -7.06
N ARG A 295 -7.66 6.29 -6.16
CA ARG A 295 -8.04 7.66 -6.47
C ARG A 295 -6.86 8.59 -6.26
N VAL A 296 -6.64 9.49 -7.20
CA VAL A 296 -5.60 10.52 -7.12
C VAL A 296 -6.29 11.87 -7.13
N LEU A 297 -6.21 12.58 -6.00
CA LEU A 297 -6.66 13.96 -5.87
C LEU A 297 -5.43 14.87 -5.91
N LYS A 298 -5.44 15.84 -6.81
CA LYS A 298 -4.40 16.87 -6.89
C LYS A 298 -4.97 18.27 -6.95
N GLY A 299 -4.19 19.23 -6.49
CA GLY A 299 -4.48 20.65 -6.58
C GLY A 299 -3.21 21.49 -6.56
N ARG A 300 -3.24 22.63 -7.25
CA ARG A 300 -2.11 23.55 -7.34
C ARG A 300 -2.34 24.77 -6.45
N LYS A 301 -1.31 25.24 -5.78
CA LYS A 301 -1.38 26.55 -5.11
C LYS A 301 -1.38 27.66 -6.18
N PRO A 302 -2.28 28.65 -6.11
CA PRO A 302 -2.29 29.76 -7.07
C PRO A 302 -0.93 30.44 -7.17
N SER A 303 -0.55 30.81 -8.39
CA SER A 303 0.65 31.62 -8.65
C SER A 303 0.26 32.88 -9.40
N PRO A 304 0.80 34.06 -9.03
CA PRO A 304 0.62 35.26 -9.84
C PRO A 304 1.34 35.17 -11.20
N TYR A 305 2.26 34.21 -11.35
CA TYR A 305 2.93 33.92 -12.60
C TYR A 305 2.14 32.84 -13.36
N ASN A 306 1.41 33.26 -14.40
CA ASN A 306 0.80 32.35 -15.37
C ASN A 306 1.91 31.64 -16.17
N ARG A 307 2.58 30.64 -15.60
CA ARG A 307 3.21 29.61 -16.42
C ARG A 307 2.09 28.72 -16.93
N TRP A 308 1.54 29.07 -18.08
CA TRP A 308 1.02 28.06 -18.98
C TRP A 308 2.22 27.23 -19.42
N SER A 309 2.61 26.23 -18.62
CA SER A 309 3.53 25.20 -19.10
C SER A 309 2.79 24.47 -20.21
N ARG A 310 3.10 24.85 -21.46
CA ARG A 310 2.87 23.95 -22.58
C ARG A 310 3.63 22.68 -22.23
N LEU A 311 2.93 21.56 -22.11
CA LEU A 311 3.57 20.24 -22.04
C LEU A 311 4.63 20.21 -23.15
N PRO A 312 5.94 20.18 -22.83
CA PRO A 312 6.94 19.87 -23.83
C PRO A 312 6.62 18.48 -24.39
N SER A 313 6.86 18.24 -25.67
CA SER A 313 6.84 16.88 -26.20
C SER A 313 7.75 16.01 -25.33
N ARG A 314 7.15 15.03 -24.62
CA ARG A 314 7.84 14.13 -23.70
C ARG A 314 8.98 13.43 -24.45
N GLU A 315 10.22 13.74 -24.12
CA GLU A 315 11.25 12.69 -24.18
C GLU A 315 10.96 11.73 -23.02
N PRO A 316 11.05 10.40 -23.24
CA PRO A 316 10.79 9.45 -22.18
C PRO A 316 11.76 9.69 -21.02
N ILE A 317 11.20 9.87 -19.82
CA ILE A 317 11.96 9.80 -18.57
C ILE A 317 12.53 8.37 -18.49
N PRO A 318 13.80 8.17 -18.14
CA PRO A 318 14.34 6.83 -17.93
C PRO A 318 13.46 6.12 -16.89
N VAL A 319 12.71 5.11 -17.34
CA VAL A 319 11.90 4.27 -16.47
C VAL A 319 12.86 3.62 -15.46
N ILE A 320 12.51 3.62 -14.17
CA ILE A 320 13.24 2.93 -13.08
C ILE A 320 13.03 1.41 -13.21
N GLN A 321 13.21 0.87 -14.42
CA GLN A 321 12.76 -0.47 -14.81
C GLN A 321 13.76 -1.56 -14.44
N GLU A 322 15.03 -1.22 -14.24
CA GLU A 322 16.10 -2.22 -14.12
C GLU A 322 16.30 -2.81 -12.71
N LYS A 323 15.70 -2.27 -11.65
CA LYS A 323 15.96 -2.77 -10.28
C LYS A 323 15.00 -3.86 -9.77
N TYR A 324 13.81 -3.99 -10.34
CA TYR A 324 12.73 -4.78 -9.71
C TYR A 324 12.04 -5.81 -10.62
N ILE A 325 12.38 -5.90 -11.91
CA ILE A 325 11.71 -6.81 -12.86
C ILE A 325 12.40 -8.18 -12.97
N ASP A 326 13.73 -8.26 -12.84
CA ASP A 326 14.49 -9.51 -13.09
C ASP A 326 14.29 -10.61 -12.02
N MET A 327 13.66 -10.34 -10.88
CA MET A 327 13.40 -11.40 -9.88
C MET A 327 12.11 -12.18 -10.11
N LEU A 328 11.24 -11.77 -11.05
CA LEU A 328 9.87 -12.30 -11.13
C LEU A 328 9.40 -12.67 -12.55
N ASP A 329 10.13 -12.31 -13.62
CA ASP A 329 9.80 -12.76 -14.98
C ASP A 329 10.38 -14.16 -15.32
N ASP A 330 11.31 -14.68 -14.52
CA ASP A 330 11.94 -15.99 -14.76
C ASP A 330 11.05 -17.21 -14.45
N THR A 331 9.84 -17.02 -13.90
CA THR A 331 8.94 -18.15 -13.59
C THR A 331 7.89 -18.45 -14.68
N ASP A 332 7.73 -17.60 -15.69
CA ASP A 332 6.72 -17.80 -16.74
C ASP A 332 7.30 -18.35 -18.06
N ALA A 333 8.62 -18.60 -18.14
CA ALA A 333 9.30 -18.99 -19.39
C ALA A 333 9.63 -20.49 -19.54
N GLU A 334 9.50 -21.34 -18.52
CA GLU A 334 9.95 -22.76 -18.59
C GLU A 334 8.86 -23.82 -18.80
N GLU A 335 7.56 -23.48 -18.89
CA GLU A 335 6.50 -24.50 -19.04
C GLU A 335 6.07 -24.81 -20.50
N SER A 336 6.81 -24.36 -21.51
CA SER A 336 6.39 -24.54 -22.90
C SER A 336 7.46 -25.13 -23.83
N ASN A 337 8.15 -26.21 -23.45
CA ASN A 337 8.88 -27.04 -24.44
C ASN A 337 9.34 -28.42 -23.91
N LEU A 338 8.43 -29.32 -23.53
CA LEU A 338 8.77 -30.75 -23.43
C LEU A 338 7.59 -31.65 -23.84
N THR A 339 7.35 -31.72 -25.16
CA THR A 339 6.74 -32.92 -25.77
C THR A 339 7.46 -33.28 -27.07
N ASP A 340 7.79 -34.57 -27.17
CA ASP A 340 8.17 -35.36 -28.34
C ASP A 340 9.63 -35.43 -28.83
N GLY A 341 10.31 -36.49 -28.35
CA GLY A 341 10.80 -37.56 -29.22
C GLY A 341 12.27 -37.56 -29.61
N PHE A 342 13.04 -38.57 -29.15
CA PHE A 342 13.59 -39.67 -29.98
C PHE A 342 14.70 -40.48 -29.26
N THR A 343 14.43 -41.79 -29.13
CA THR A 343 15.29 -43.00 -29.32
C THR A 343 16.62 -43.24 -28.60
N ASP A 344 16.62 -44.37 -27.88
CA ASP A 344 17.58 -45.50 -27.82
C ASP A 344 19.10 -45.27 -27.86
N GLY A 345 19.77 -45.84 -26.84
CA GLY A 345 21.18 -46.27 -26.91
C GLY A 345 21.85 -46.44 -25.54
N GLU A 346 21.88 -47.69 -25.03
CA GLU A 346 22.92 -48.37 -24.21
C GLU A 346 23.77 -47.52 -23.21
N SER A 347 24.00 -47.83 -21.94
CA SER A 347 24.16 -49.11 -21.21
C SER A 347 24.50 -48.80 -19.74
N GLY A 348 24.25 -49.74 -18.81
CA GLY A 348 24.96 -49.79 -17.51
C GLY A 348 24.12 -50.07 -16.27
N PHE A 349 23.97 -51.37 -15.96
CA PHE A 349 23.66 -52.02 -14.66
C PHE A 349 23.75 -51.13 -13.38
N CYS A 350 22.87 -51.23 -12.37
CA CYS A 350 22.60 -52.46 -11.60
C CYS A 350 21.30 -52.38 -10.75
N SER A 351 20.49 -53.43 -10.88
CA SER A 351 19.46 -54.05 -10.02
C SER A 351 19.04 -53.46 -8.65
N PHE A 352 17.72 -53.23 -8.52
CA PHE A 352 16.93 -53.36 -7.28
C PHE A 352 16.74 -54.84 -6.88
N PRO A 353 16.19 -55.11 -5.68
CA PRO A 353 15.11 -56.07 -5.62
C PRO A 353 13.85 -55.50 -4.93
N SER A 354 12.76 -55.48 -5.70
CA SER A 354 11.40 -55.50 -5.20
C SER A 354 10.96 -56.96 -4.97
N ARG A 355 10.12 -57.19 -3.95
CA ARG A 355 9.11 -58.25 -3.99
C ARG A 355 7.87 -57.79 -3.21
N GLY A 356 6.74 -57.71 -3.93
CA GLY A 356 5.41 -57.60 -3.36
C GLY A 356 4.84 -58.96 -2.93
N PRO A 357 3.52 -59.17 -3.04
CA PRO A 357 2.60 -59.17 -1.89
C PRO A 357 1.98 -60.54 -1.62
N THR A 358 1.47 -60.81 -0.40
CA THR A 358 0.45 -61.86 -0.20
C THR A 358 -0.36 -61.70 1.10
N SER A 359 -1.56 -62.27 1.03
CA SER A 359 -2.80 -62.12 1.80
C SER A 359 -2.94 -62.87 3.13
N VAL A 360 -3.83 -62.35 4.00
CA VAL A 360 -4.89 -63.00 4.81
C VAL A 360 -4.54 -64.20 5.73
N ALA A 361 -4.83 -64.06 7.04
CA ALA A 361 -5.55 -65.08 7.84
C ALA A 361 -6.06 -64.54 9.19
N ASN A 362 -7.34 -64.80 9.48
CA ASN A 362 -8.03 -64.69 10.76
C ASN A 362 -7.41 -65.59 11.85
N SER A 363 -7.48 -65.19 13.14
CA SER A 363 -8.20 -65.97 14.16
C SER A 363 -8.26 -65.32 15.56
N LYS A 364 -9.49 -65.37 16.10
CA LYS A 364 -9.92 -65.68 17.49
C LYS A 364 -9.78 -64.65 18.63
N SER A 365 -10.98 -64.31 19.09
CA SER A 365 -11.44 -63.88 20.41
C SER A 365 -10.79 -64.51 21.64
N LEU A 366 -10.80 -63.77 22.76
CA LEU A 366 -11.44 -64.20 24.01
C LEU A 366 -11.78 -63.00 24.91
N ARG A 367 -12.91 -63.16 25.61
CA ARG A 367 -13.63 -62.21 26.47
C ARG A 367 -13.01 -62.11 27.89
N SER A 368 -13.56 -61.11 28.59
CA SER A 368 -13.90 -61.02 30.02
C SER A 368 -12.84 -60.55 31.02
N GLY A 369 -13.15 -59.39 31.59
CA GLY A 369 -12.68 -58.78 32.83
C GLY A 369 -13.53 -57.56 33.08
#